data_AF-M5BU23-F1
#
_entry.id   AF-M5BU23-F1
#
_cell.length_a   1.000
_cell.length_b   1.000
_cell.length_c   1.000
_cell.angle_alpha   90.00
_cell.angle_beta   90.00
_cell.angle_gamma   90.00
#
_symmetry.space_group_name_H-M   'P 1'
#
loop_
_entity.id
_entity.type
_entity.pdbx_description
1 polymer ?
#
loop_
_entity_poly.entity_id
_entity_poly.type
_entity_poly.pdbx_seq_one_letter_code
_entity_poly.pdbx_strand_id
1 'polypeptide(L)' 'MNANAAYIYIRGEFYQEASHVQQAINEAYRAGLIGKNACGSGYDFDVYVHRGAGAYICGEETALIESIEV' A
#
# COMPACT_ATOMS: atom_id res chain seq x y z
N MET A 1 9.58 9.99 10.22
CA MET A 1 9.82 9.01 9.15
C MET A 1 9.62 9.75 7.82
N ASN A 2 10.69 9.99 7.05
CA ASN A 2 10.63 10.65 5.74
C ASN A 2 10.46 9.58 4.65
N ALA A 3 9.27 8.96 4.58
CA ALA A 3 9.00 7.88 3.64
C ALA A 3 8.36 8.42 2.37
N ASN A 4 8.88 8.05 1.20
CA ASN A 4 8.37 8.48 -0.10
C ASN A 4 7.29 7.54 -0.66
N ALA A 5 7.11 6.37 -0.03
CA ALA A 5 6.14 5.37 -0.41
C ALA A 5 5.58 4.64 0.81
N ALA A 6 4.33 4.21 0.73
CA ALA A 6 3.68 3.32 1.67
C ALA A 6 3.25 2.03 0.97
N TYR A 7 3.43 0.91 1.66
CA TYR A 7 2.96 -0.41 1.21
C TYR A 7 1.91 -0.91 2.20
N ILE A 8 0.69 -1.07 1.70
CA ILE A 8 -0.43 -1.63 2.45
C ILE A 8 -0.45 -3.13 2.17
N TYR A 9 0.00 -3.93 3.14
CA TYR A 9 -0.10 -5.38 3.06
C TYR A 9 -1.47 -5.84 3.53
N ILE A 10 -2.24 -6.44 2.63
CA ILE A 10 -3.55 -7.02 2.93
C ILE A 10 -3.44 -8.53 2.90
N ARG A 11 -4.00 -9.16 3.92
CA ARG A 11 -4.06 -10.62 4.03
C ARG A 11 -4.77 -11.23 2.80
N GLY A 12 -4.23 -12.34 2.29
CA GLY A 12 -4.67 -12.95 1.04
C GLY A 12 -6.14 -13.32 0.96
N GLU A 13 -6.71 -13.73 2.10
CA GLU A 13 -8.12 -14.08 2.24
C GLU A 13 -9.08 -12.88 2.03
N PHE A 14 -8.60 -11.64 2.19
CA PHE A 14 -9.40 -10.41 2.07
C PHE A 14 -9.37 -9.86 0.63
N TYR A 15 -9.90 -10.64 -0.31
CA TYR A 15 -9.93 -10.27 -1.73
C TYR A 15 -10.76 -9.00 -1.97
N GLN A 16 -11.97 -8.92 -1.40
CA GLN A 16 -12.90 -7.83 -1.66
C GLN A 16 -12.41 -6.52 -1.04
N GLU A 17 -11.89 -6.60 0.18
CA GLU A 17 -11.33 -5.49 0.91
C GLU A 17 -10.11 -4.93 0.19
N ALA A 18 -9.23 -5.80 -0.32
CA ALA A 18 -8.10 -5.34 -1.13
C ALA A 18 -8.54 -4.66 -2.43
N SER A 19 -9.60 -5.15 -3.07
CA SER A 19 -10.18 -4.49 -4.25
C SER A 19 -10.74 -3.12 -3.90
N HIS A 20 -11.45 -2.98 -2.78
CA HIS A 20 -11.96 -1.69 -2.31
C HIS A 20 -10.84 -0.73 -1.95
N VAL A 21 -9.79 -1.20 -1.29
CA VAL A 21 -8.61 -0.38 -0.98
C VAL A 21 -7.91 0.07 -2.26
N GLN A 22 -7.73 -0.82 -3.24
CA GLN A 22 -7.15 -0.44 -4.53
C GLN A 22 -8.00 0.62 -5.25
N GLN A 23 -9.32 0.51 -5.18
CA GLN A 23 -10.23 1.53 -5.74
C GLN A 23 -10.07 2.87 -5.02
N ALA A 24 -10.04 2.87 -3.69
CA ALA A 24 -9.83 4.08 -2.88
C ALA A 24 -8.46 4.72 -3.16
N ILE A 25 -7.40 3.93 -3.31
CA ILE A 25 -6.07 4.41 -3.73
C ILE A 25 -6.17 5.10 -5.09
N ASN A 26 -6.83 4.47 -6.07
CA ASN A 26 -6.99 5.06 -7.40
C ASN A 26 -7.81 6.36 -7.38
N GLU A 27 -8.80 6.47 -6.49
CA GLU A 27 -9.55 7.71 -6.26
C GLU A 27 -8.67 8.78 -5.62
N ALA A 28 -7.86 8.42 -4.63
CA ALA A 28 -6.94 9.34 -3.97
C ALA A 28 -5.84 9.86 -4.93
N TYR A 29 -5.31 9.02 -5.81
CA TYR A 29 -4.41 9.44 -6.89
C TYR A 29 -5.10 10.39 -7.86
N ARG A 30 -6.35 10.10 -8.28
CA ARG A 30 -7.13 10.97 -9.17
C ARG A 30 -7.48 12.32 -8.51
N ALA A 31 -7.71 12.32 -7.21
CA ALA A 31 -7.96 13.53 -6.42
C ALA A 31 -6.68 14.31 -6.07
N GLY A 32 -5.49 13.79 -6.39
CA GLY A 32 -4.21 14.42 -6.06
C GLY A 32 -3.88 14.42 -4.57
N LEU A 33 -4.52 13.54 -3.79
CA LEU A 33 -4.25 13.38 -2.35
C LEU A 33 -2.94 12.62 -2.10
N ILE A 34 -2.59 11.72 -3.01
CA ILE A 34 -1.36 10.92 -2.99
C ILE A 34 -0.71 10.93 -4.37
N GLY A 35 0.54 10.48 -4.43
CA GLY A 35 1.41 10.52 -5.59
C GLY A 35 2.30 11.75 -5.59
N LYS A 36 2.56 12.29 -6.77
CA LYS A 36 3.40 13.47 -6.95
C LYS A 36 2.71 14.70 -6.37
N ASN A 37 3.41 15.44 -5.52
CA ASN A 37 2.85 16.59 -4.80
C ASN A 37 1.56 16.24 -4.03
N ALA A 38 1.63 15.19 -3.20
CA ALA A 38 0.54 14.70 -2.37
C ALA A 38 -0.13 15.85 -1.59
N CYS A 39 -1.45 15.97 -1.72
CA CYS A 39 -2.26 17.03 -1.12
C CYS A 39 -1.80 18.47 -1.46
N GLY A 40 -1.02 18.68 -2.53
CA GLY A 40 -0.48 19.99 -2.88
C GLY A 40 0.59 20.52 -1.92
N SER A 41 1.17 19.64 -1.10
CA SER A 41 2.11 20.02 -0.03
C SER A 41 3.57 20.18 -0.46
N GLY A 42 3.90 19.82 -1.70
CA GLY A 42 5.26 19.71 -2.24
C GLY A 42 5.95 18.39 -1.91
N TYR A 43 5.26 17.47 -1.24
CA TYR A 43 5.80 16.16 -0.85
C TYR A 43 5.34 15.06 -1.81
N ASP A 44 6.25 14.25 -2.29
CA ASP A 44 5.92 13.09 -3.13
C ASP A 44 5.71 11.86 -2.25
N PHE A 45 4.52 11.27 -2.34
CA PHE A 45 4.14 10.13 -1.49
C PHE A 45 3.27 9.12 -2.24
N ASP A 46 3.85 7.98 -2.61
CA ASP A 46 3.14 6.91 -3.30
C ASP A 46 2.53 5.89 -2.34
N VAL A 47 1.44 5.24 -2.76
CA VAL A 47 0.77 4.20 -1.98
C VAL A 47 0.51 2.98 -2.85
N TYR A 48 1.04 1.85 -2.42
CA TYR A 48 0.89 0.57 -3.07
C TYR A 48 0.13 -0.38 -2.16
N VAL A 49 -0.69 -1.26 -2.74
CA VAL A 49 -1.34 -2.35 -2.00
C VAL A 49 -0.76 -3.67 -2.47
N HIS A 50 -0.27 -4.46 -1.53
CA HIS A 50 0.25 -5.80 -1.79
C HIS A 50 -0.64 -6.81 -1.08
N ARG A 51 -0.98 -7.91 -1.77
CA ARG A 51 -1.77 -8.98 -1.17
C ARG A 51 -0.89 -10.18 -0.85
N GLY A 52 -0.92 -10.60 0.41
CA GLY A 52 -0.26 -11.81 0.83
C GLY A 52 -0.81 -13.06 0.14
N ALA A 53 0.04 -14.00 -0.24
CA ALA A 53 -0.38 -15.30 -0.80
C ALA A 53 -0.85 -16.31 0.28
N GLY A 54 -1.61 -15.86 1.28
CA GLY A 54 -2.16 -16.73 2.34
C GLY A 54 -1.12 -17.31 3.31
N ALA A 55 0.06 -16.73 3.41
CA ALA A 55 1.08 -17.14 4.39
C ALA A 55 0.83 -16.43 5.74
N TYR A 56 0.31 -17.19 6.71
CA TYR A 56 0.10 -16.79 8.11
C TYR A 56 1.40 -16.31 8.83
N ILE A 57 2.57 -16.51 8.21
CA ILE A 57 3.89 -16.11 8.74
C ILE A 57 4.25 -14.64 8.47
N CYS A 58 3.57 -13.96 7.53
CA CYS A 58 3.94 -12.62 7.06
C CYS A 58 3.39 -11.45 7.90
N GLY A 59 2.91 -11.73 9.12
CA GLY A 59 2.42 -10.71 10.07
C GLY A 59 3.50 -10.15 11.00
N GLU A 60 4.73 -10.69 10.94
CA GLU A 60 5.88 -10.16 11.65
C GLU A 60 6.61 -9.15 10.73
N GLU A 61 6.95 -7.98 11.26
CA GLU A 61 7.54 -6.83 10.53
C GLU A 61 8.70 -7.23 9.58
N THR A 62 9.48 -8.23 9.99
CA THR A 62 10.62 -8.79 9.25
C THR A 62 10.21 -9.61 8.02
N ALA A 63 9.17 -10.43 8.13
CA ALA A 63 8.68 -11.29 7.04
C ALA A 63 7.91 -10.50 5.97
N LEU A 64 7.39 -9.32 6.31
CA LEU A 64 6.74 -8.40 5.38
C LEU A 64 7.75 -7.74 4.43
N ILE A 65 8.94 -7.40 4.92
CA ILE A 65 10.03 -6.85 4.08
C ILE A 65 10.53 -7.91 3.10
N GLU A 66 10.80 -9.14 3.57
CA GLU A 66 11.27 -10.23 2.69
C GLU A 66 10.23 -10.62 1.63
N SER A 67 8.93 -10.48 1.90
CA SER A 67 7.87 -10.75 0.92
C SER A 67 7.69 -9.64 -0.12
N ILE A 68 8.22 -8.43 0.10
CA ILE A 68 8.18 -7.32 -0.87
C ILE A 68 9.46 -7.30 -1.72
N GLU A 69 10.57 -7.84 -1.23
CA GLU A 69 11.84 -7.96 -1.96
C GLU A 69 11.90 -9.11 -2.98
N VAL A 70 10.92 -10.04 -2.96
CA VAL A 70 10.87 -11.24 -3.84
C VAL A 70 9.71 -11.20 -4.82
#